data_AF-A0A3N5T310-F1
#
_entry.id   AF-A0A3N5T310-F1
#
_cell.length_a   1.000
_cell.length_b   1.000
_cell.length_c   1.000
_cell.angle_alpha   90.00
_cell.angle_beta   90.00
_cell.angle_gamma   90.00
#
_symmetry.space_group_name_H-M   'P 1'
#
loop_
_entity.id
_entity.type
_entity.pdbx_description
1 polymer ?
#
loop_
_entity_poly.entity_id
_entity_poly.type
_entity_poly.pdbx_seq_one_letter_code
_entity_poly.pdbx_strand_id
1 'polypeptide(L)'
;MLWVSCPFIQRVPSGTIIDHSCIDLTMVPVSAIQNAKSTLRIAYGHTSHGSQITTGMNGLVAFANGSGLEGEFSAYANLFAWNADGSGGALCLEDSPFAGASDLGNPNLTAWEAATLTYLNSNADVNVVIWSWCGQVSGASEAQIANYLSLMNQLETDYPGV
;
A
#
# COMPACT_ATOMS: atom_id res chain seq x y z
N MET A 1 -14.69 39.57 -3.23
CA MET A 1 -14.51 38.16 -3.64
C MET A 1 -13.20 37.70 -3.01
N LEU A 2 -13.32 37.05 -1.85
CA LEU A 2 -12.21 36.75 -0.95
C LEU A 2 -11.56 35.43 -1.39
N TRP A 3 -10.30 35.49 -1.83
CA TRP A 3 -9.48 34.31 -2.04
C TRP A 3 -8.85 33.94 -0.70
N VAL A 4 -9.24 32.79 -0.15
CA VAL A 4 -8.53 32.17 0.97
C VAL A 4 -7.51 31.20 0.37
N SER A 5 -6.25 31.63 0.33
CA SER A 5 -5.12 30.78 -0.02
C SER A 5 -4.70 29.96 1.20
N CYS A 6 -4.89 28.64 1.13
CA CYS A 6 -4.39 27.68 2.12
C CYS A 6 -2.88 27.52 1.92
N PRO A 7 -2.01 27.89 2.89
CA PRO A 7 -0.60 27.55 2.82
C PRO A 7 -0.46 26.06 3.18
N PHE A 8 0.50 25.36 2.59
CA PHE A 8 0.81 23.93 2.77
C PHE A 8 0.09 22.92 1.86
N ILE A 9 0.12 23.16 0.55
CA ILE A 9 0.49 22.09 -0.38
C ILE A 9 1.84 22.48 -0.95
N GLN A 10 2.92 22.01 -0.32
CA GLN A 10 4.21 21.97 -0.99
C GLN A 10 4.15 20.87 -2.02
N ARG A 11 4.13 21.26 -3.29
CA ARG A 11 4.45 20.38 -4.42
C ARG A 11 5.83 19.77 -4.14
N VAL A 12 5.92 18.47 -3.89
CA VAL A 12 7.20 17.77 -3.70
C VAL A 12 8.00 17.91 -5.01
N PRO A 13 9.12 18.65 -5.04
CA PRO A 13 9.86 18.88 -6.27
C PRO A 13 10.88 17.75 -6.47
N SER A 14 10.87 17.13 -7.65
CA SER A 14 11.77 16.01 -8.03
C SER A 14 11.55 14.73 -7.20
N GLY A 15 11.76 13.57 -7.82
CA GLY A 15 11.51 12.27 -7.19
C GLY A 15 12.21 12.15 -5.82
N THR A 16 11.45 11.81 -4.79
CA THR A 16 11.99 11.49 -3.47
C THR A 16 12.76 10.18 -3.57
N ILE A 17 14.07 10.22 -3.35
CA ILE A 17 14.89 9.00 -3.25
C ILE A 17 14.74 8.49 -1.81
N ILE A 18 14.07 7.35 -1.68
CA ILE A 18 14.04 6.58 -0.43
C ILE A 18 14.98 5.39 -0.65
N ASP A 19 16.15 5.43 -0.04
CA ASP A 19 17.17 4.38 -0.15
C ASP A 19 17.61 3.86 1.23
N HIS A 20 18.68 3.07 1.26
CA HIS A 20 19.22 2.48 2.47
C HIS A 20 19.88 3.48 3.44
N SER A 21 19.97 4.77 3.08
CA SER A 21 20.29 5.85 4.03
C SER A 21 19.05 6.38 4.76
N CYS A 22 17.84 6.09 4.26
CA CYS A 22 16.55 6.45 4.85
C CYS A 22 16.03 5.35 5.79
N ILE A 23 16.90 4.76 6.60
CA ILE A 23 16.58 3.58 7.44
C ILE A 23 16.26 3.93 8.89
N ASP A 24 16.46 5.19 9.30
CA ASP A 24 16.07 5.62 10.64
C ASP A 24 14.56 5.82 10.72
N LEU A 25 13.88 4.76 11.16
CA LEU A 25 12.42 4.75 11.33
C LEU A 25 11.94 5.82 12.30
N THR A 26 12.78 6.30 13.24
CA THR A 26 12.40 7.34 14.22
C THR A 26 12.19 8.70 13.57
N MET A 27 12.64 8.88 12.33
CA MET A 27 12.34 10.08 11.55
C MET A 27 10.91 10.10 10.99
N VAL A 28 10.17 8.99 11.01
CA VAL A 28 8.76 8.96 10.60
C VAL A 28 7.89 9.48 11.75
N PRO A 29 7.19 10.62 11.61
CA PRO A 29 6.38 11.16 12.68
C PRO A 29 5.26 10.19 13.09
N VAL A 30 5.03 10.02 14.39
CA VAL A 30 3.92 9.19 14.88
C VAL A 30 2.58 9.66 14.31
N SER A 31 2.39 10.97 14.18
CA SER A 31 1.18 11.53 13.58
C SER A 31 0.95 11.07 12.14
N ALA A 32 2.01 10.80 11.37
CA ALA A 32 1.88 10.27 10.02
C ALA A 32 1.41 8.80 10.03
N ILE A 33 1.94 7.99 10.95
CA ILE A 33 1.51 6.60 11.14
C ILE A 33 0.04 6.54 11.58
N GLN A 34 -0.34 7.37 12.56
CA GLN A 34 -1.73 7.44 13.03
C GLN A 34 -2.68 7.94 11.93
N ASN A 35 -2.25 8.94 11.15
CA ASN A 35 -3.01 9.40 10.00
C ASN A 35 -3.23 8.26 8.99
N ALA A 36 -2.18 7.51 8.65
CA ALA A 36 -2.27 6.37 7.75
C ALA A 36 -3.28 5.33 8.25
N LYS A 37 -3.25 4.98 9.54
CA LYS A 37 -4.21 4.04 10.16
C LYS A 37 -5.65 4.56 10.06
N SER A 38 -5.85 5.86 10.23
CA SER A 38 -7.18 6.47 10.19
C SER A 38 -7.74 6.67 8.76
N THR A 39 -6.87 6.83 7.77
CA THR A 39 -7.26 7.26 6.41
C THR A 39 -7.15 6.16 5.36
N LEU A 40 -6.18 5.25 5.48
CA LEU A 40 -5.94 4.26 4.45
C LEU A 40 -6.85 3.03 4.62
N ARG A 41 -7.34 2.54 3.49
CA ARG A 41 -8.07 1.29 3.32
C ARG A 41 -7.42 0.57 2.14
N ILE A 42 -6.57 -0.39 2.46
CA ILE A 42 -5.62 -0.98 1.51
C ILE A 42 -6.08 -2.38 1.14
N ALA A 43 -6.13 -2.68 -0.16
CA ALA A 43 -6.24 -4.04 -0.67
C ALA A 43 -4.93 -4.46 -1.33
N TYR A 44 -4.33 -5.57 -0.89
CA TYR A 44 -3.03 -6.03 -1.37
C TYR A 44 -3.10 -7.42 -2.02
N GLY A 45 -2.91 -7.51 -3.33
CA GLY A 45 -2.88 -8.76 -4.07
C GLY A 45 -1.46 -9.25 -4.33
N HIS A 46 -1.12 -10.44 -3.88
CA HIS A 46 0.20 -11.04 -4.09
C HIS A 46 0.21 -12.56 -3.95
N THR A 47 1.32 -13.17 -4.39
CA THR A 47 1.67 -14.55 -4.07
C THR A 47 3.13 -14.66 -3.65
N SER A 48 3.50 -15.79 -3.04
CA SER A 48 4.89 -16.24 -2.83
C SER A 48 5.77 -15.14 -2.20
N HIS A 49 6.63 -14.49 -3.00
CA HIS A 49 7.55 -13.45 -2.54
C HIS A 49 6.86 -12.17 -2.08
N GLY A 50 5.67 -11.83 -2.60
CA GLY A 50 4.97 -10.61 -2.17
C GLY A 50 4.54 -10.63 -0.70
N SER A 51 4.43 -11.82 -0.10
CA SER A 51 4.12 -11.97 1.34
C SER A 51 5.18 -11.37 2.27
N GLN A 52 6.34 -10.97 1.74
CA GLN A 52 7.39 -10.30 2.52
C GLN A 52 6.91 -9.01 3.17
N ILE A 53 5.99 -8.26 2.54
CA ILE A 53 5.43 -7.04 3.15
C ILE A 53 4.64 -7.37 4.41
N THR A 54 3.64 -8.27 4.32
CA THR A 54 2.80 -8.60 5.48
C THR A 54 3.57 -9.38 6.55
N THR A 55 4.55 -10.20 6.15
CA THR A 55 5.50 -10.84 7.08
C THR A 55 6.36 -9.80 7.80
N GLY A 56 6.89 -8.82 7.08
CA GLY A 56 7.67 -7.72 7.63
C GLY A 56 6.85 -6.84 8.58
N MET A 57 5.59 -6.55 8.23
CA MET A 57 4.67 -5.81 9.09
C MET A 57 4.41 -6.54 10.42
N ASN A 58 4.22 -7.87 10.39
CA ASN A 58 4.13 -8.68 11.62
C ASN A 58 5.41 -8.59 12.47
N GLY A 59 6.57 -8.68 11.82
CA GLY A 59 7.86 -8.50 12.48
C GLY A 59 8.03 -7.11 13.09
N LEU A 60 7.60 -6.06 12.38
CA LEU A 60 7.69 -4.67 12.83
C LEU A 60 6.84 -4.42 14.09
N VAL A 61 5.64 -5.00 14.16
CA VAL A 61 4.79 -4.94 15.37
C VAL A 61 5.52 -5.55 16.56
N ALA A 62 6.05 -6.76 16.41
CA ALA A 62 6.78 -7.45 17.47
C ALA A 62 8.04 -6.68 17.89
N PHE A 63 8.80 -6.18 16.93
CA PHE A 63 10.01 -5.39 17.16
C PHE A 63 9.71 -4.10 17.93
N ALA A 64 8.74 -3.31 17.47
CA ALA A 64 8.37 -2.05 18.12
C ALA A 64 7.84 -2.26 19.55
N ASN A 65 6.99 -3.28 19.74
CA ASN A 65 6.45 -3.60 21.07
C ASN A 65 7.50 -4.19 22.03
N GLY A 66 8.54 -4.84 21.50
CA GLY A 66 9.63 -5.46 22.27
C GLY A 66 10.78 -4.51 22.62
N SER A 67 10.56 -3.20 22.60
CA SER A 67 11.57 -2.14 22.81
C SER A 67 12.60 -1.99 21.68
N GLY A 68 12.32 -2.50 20.47
CA GLY A 68 13.18 -2.31 19.31
C GLY A 68 13.21 -0.88 18.77
N LEU A 69 12.24 -0.05 19.18
CA LEU A 69 12.16 1.36 18.83
C LEU A 69 12.05 2.22 20.09
N GLU A 70 12.84 3.29 20.13
CA GLU A 70 12.91 4.23 21.26
C GLU A 70 12.22 5.57 20.95
N GLY A 71 12.30 6.52 21.88
CA GLY A 71 11.73 7.86 21.69
C GLY A 71 10.22 7.87 21.72
N GLU A 72 9.60 8.67 20.84
CA GLU A 72 8.14 8.84 20.80
C GLU A 72 7.40 7.51 20.59
N PHE A 73 8.00 6.56 19.86
CA PHE A 73 7.42 5.25 19.61
C PHE A 73 7.21 4.41 20.87
N SER A 74 8.08 4.55 21.87
CA SER A 74 7.99 3.79 23.13
C SER A 74 6.74 4.10 23.95
N ALA A 75 6.06 5.22 23.66
CA ALA A 75 4.80 5.60 24.31
C ALA A 75 3.57 4.87 23.76
N TYR A 76 3.69 4.12 22.65
CA TYR A 76 2.57 3.51 21.95
C TYR A 76 2.71 1.99 21.89
N ALA A 77 1.80 1.28 22.55
CA ALA A 77 1.58 -0.13 22.28
C ALA A 77 0.90 -0.29 20.91
N ASN A 78 1.36 -1.27 20.11
CA ASN A 78 0.72 -1.64 18.84
C ASN A 78 0.65 -0.48 17.82
N LEU A 79 1.63 0.42 17.83
CA LEU A 79 1.66 1.56 16.91
C LEU A 79 1.53 1.10 15.45
N PHE A 80 2.26 0.05 15.08
CA PHE A 80 2.28 -0.54 13.73
C PHE A 80 1.28 -1.70 13.53
N ALA A 81 0.36 -1.93 14.47
CA ALA A 81 -0.61 -3.01 14.32
C ALA A 81 -1.48 -2.80 13.07
N TRP A 82 -1.80 -3.90 12.42
CA TRP A 82 -2.57 -3.96 11.18
C TRP A 82 -3.50 -5.18 11.20
N ASN A 83 -4.62 -5.09 10.50
CA ASN A 83 -5.57 -6.19 10.28
C ASN A 83 -6.48 -5.84 9.09
N ALA A 84 -7.33 -6.78 8.68
CA ALA A 84 -8.16 -6.63 7.48
C ALA A 84 -9.22 -5.52 7.59
N ASP A 85 -9.65 -5.15 8.80
CA ASP A 85 -10.81 -4.25 9.00
C ASP A 85 -10.47 -2.94 9.74
N GLY A 86 -9.20 -2.72 10.08
CA GLY A 86 -8.74 -1.60 10.90
C GLY A 86 -9.21 -1.64 12.36
N SER A 87 -9.81 -2.74 12.81
CA SER A 87 -10.38 -2.86 14.16
C SER A 87 -9.31 -2.65 15.24
N GLY A 88 -9.73 -2.11 16.39
CA GLY A 88 -8.81 -1.74 17.47
C GLY A 88 -7.88 -0.56 17.13
N GLY A 89 -8.19 0.19 16.08
CA GLY A 89 -7.36 1.30 15.61
C GLY A 89 -6.08 0.84 14.96
N ALA A 90 -6.12 -0.27 14.22
CA ALA A 90 -5.02 -0.82 13.43
C ALA A 90 -5.01 -0.22 12.01
N LEU A 91 -3.91 -0.38 11.27
CA LEU A 91 -3.91 -0.11 9.83
C LEU A 91 -4.82 -1.13 9.12
N CYS A 92 -5.74 -0.64 8.30
CA CYS A 92 -6.61 -1.49 7.49
C CYS A 92 -5.87 -1.95 6.23
N LEU A 93 -5.48 -3.22 6.20
CA LEU A 93 -4.89 -3.87 5.04
C LEU A 93 -5.53 -5.25 4.87
N GLU A 94 -6.29 -5.38 3.79
CA GLU A 94 -6.88 -6.63 3.34
C GLU A 94 -5.86 -7.39 2.51
N ASP A 95 -5.37 -8.51 3.06
CA ASP A 95 -4.36 -9.36 2.44
C ASP A 95 -5.02 -10.38 1.51
N SER A 96 -4.76 -10.21 0.20
CA SER A 96 -5.23 -11.06 -0.90
C SER A 96 -6.77 -11.18 -1.02
N PRO A 97 -7.54 -10.07 -1.03
CA PRO A 97 -9.00 -10.11 -1.03
C PRO A 97 -9.62 -10.34 -2.41
N PHE A 98 -8.80 -10.36 -3.47
CA PHE A 98 -9.26 -10.39 -4.85
C PHE A 98 -9.70 -11.79 -5.28
N ALA A 99 -10.87 -11.88 -5.91
CA ALA A 99 -11.33 -13.09 -6.60
C ALA A 99 -10.88 -13.06 -8.07
N GLY A 100 -10.42 -14.20 -8.59
CA GLY A 100 -10.11 -14.38 -10.01
C GLY A 100 -8.68 -14.03 -10.44
N ALA A 101 -7.90 -13.40 -9.57
CA ALA A 101 -6.46 -13.20 -9.74
C ALA A 101 -5.76 -13.27 -8.37
N SER A 102 -4.50 -13.72 -8.36
CA SER A 102 -3.71 -13.82 -7.12
C SER A 102 -2.49 -12.91 -7.11
N ASP A 103 -1.94 -12.58 -8.29
CA ASP A 103 -0.86 -11.61 -8.45
C ASP A 103 -0.94 -11.00 -9.86
N LEU A 104 -0.04 -10.08 -10.22
CA LEU A 104 -0.04 -9.44 -11.55
C LEU A 104 0.18 -10.41 -12.72
N GLY A 105 0.67 -11.62 -12.46
CA GLY A 105 0.89 -12.65 -13.46
C GLY A 105 0.01 -13.90 -13.36
N ASN A 106 -0.85 -14.01 -12.35
CA ASN A 106 -1.68 -15.19 -12.11
C ASN A 106 -3.18 -14.84 -12.04
N PRO A 107 -4.06 -15.58 -12.75
CA PRO A 107 -3.76 -16.73 -13.62
C PRO A 107 -3.17 -16.35 -14.98
N ASN A 108 -3.26 -15.08 -15.35
CA ASN A 108 -2.68 -14.51 -16.55
C ASN A 108 -2.34 -13.04 -16.30
N LEU A 109 -1.50 -12.45 -17.14
CA LEU A 109 -0.95 -11.09 -17.01
C LEU A 109 -2.00 -9.95 -17.07
N THR A 110 -3.29 -10.28 -17.14
CA THR A 110 -4.40 -9.34 -17.35
C THR A 110 -5.55 -9.53 -16.36
N ALA A 111 -5.68 -10.70 -15.74
CA ALA A 111 -6.84 -11.03 -14.88
C ALA A 111 -6.96 -10.12 -13.65
N TRP A 112 -5.84 -9.59 -13.16
CA TRP A 112 -5.78 -8.70 -12.02
C TRP A 112 -6.55 -7.38 -12.23
N GLU A 113 -6.66 -6.89 -13.47
CA GLU A 113 -7.45 -5.69 -13.79
C GLU A 113 -8.93 -5.93 -13.48
N ALA A 114 -9.51 -6.98 -14.08
CA ALA A 114 -10.91 -7.34 -13.84
C ALA A 114 -11.19 -7.69 -12.36
N ALA A 115 -10.23 -8.32 -11.69
CA ALA A 115 -10.31 -8.58 -10.25
C ALA A 115 -10.36 -7.27 -9.45
N THR A 116 -9.52 -6.30 -9.80
CA THR A 116 -9.49 -4.97 -9.19
C THR A 116 -10.81 -4.22 -9.39
N LEU A 117 -11.31 -4.17 -10.63
CA LEU A 117 -12.59 -3.53 -10.95
C LEU A 117 -13.74 -4.14 -10.14
N THR A 118 -13.83 -5.47 -10.11
CA THR A 118 -14.87 -6.20 -9.37
C THR A 118 -14.80 -5.88 -7.88
N TYR A 119 -13.58 -5.82 -7.34
CA TYR A 119 -13.35 -5.55 -5.93
C TYR A 119 -13.72 -4.11 -5.55
N LEU A 120 -13.22 -3.12 -6.27
CA LEU A 120 -13.51 -1.70 -6.00
C LEU A 120 -15.00 -1.37 -6.15
N ASN A 121 -15.69 -2.01 -7.11
CA ASN A 121 -17.15 -1.84 -7.27
C ASN A 121 -17.96 -2.36 -6.08
N SER A 122 -17.39 -3.24 -5.26
CA SER A 122 -18.04 -3.82 -4.08
C SER A 122 -17.54 -3.21 -2.76
N ASN A 123 -16.40 -2.49 -2.78
CA ASN A 123 -15.71 -1.98 -1.60
C ASN A 123 -15.31 -0.51 -1.83
N ALA A 124 -16.31 0.38 -1.79
CA ALA A 124 -16.15 1.79 -2.18
C ALA A 124 -15.32 2.63 -1.19
N ASP A 125 -14.97 2.09 -0.02
CA ASP A 125 -14.12 2.74 0.99
C ASP A 125 -12.63 2.44 0.80
N VAL A 126 -12.28 1.46 -0.03
CA VAL A 126 -10.89 1.17 -0.41
C VAL A 126 -10.33 2.33 -1.22
N ASN A 127 -9.15 2.80 -0.81
CA ASN A 127 -8.50 3.97 -1.40
C ASN A 127 -7.01 3.75 -1.69
N VAL A 128 -6.54 2.51 -1.59
CA VAL A 128 -5.23 2.08 -2.08
C VAL A 128 -5.36 0.63 -2.55
N VAL A 129 -4.92 0.37 -3.78
CA VAL A 129 -4.75 -0.99 -4.30
C VAL A 129 -3.27 -1.24 -4.56
N ILE A 130 -2.75 -2.32 -4.01
CA ILE A 130 -1.36 -2.75 -4.22
C ILE A 130 -1.39 -4.11 -4.89
N TRP A 131 -0.55 -4.28 -5.91
CA TRP A 131 -0.33 -5.57 -6.54
C TRP A 131 1.15 -5.89 -6.62
N SER A 132 1.50 -7.15 -6.39
CA SER A 132 2.85 -7.65 -6.60
C SER A 132 2.95 -8.46 -7.87
N TRP A 133 4.08 -8.35 -8.57
CA TRP A 133 4.54 -9.43 -9.43
C TRP A 133 5.11 -10.56 -8.56
N CYS A 134 5.02 -11.81 -9.03
CA CYS A 134 5.90 -12.88 -8.57
C CYS A 134 7.02 -13.06 -9.63
N GLY A 135 7.52 -14.27 -9.86
CA GLY A 135 8.59 -14.52 -10.84
C GLY A 135 8.22 -14.27 -12.31
N GLN A 136 6.94 -14.01 -12.62
CA GLN A 136 6.46 -13.86 -14.00
C GLN A 136 7.08 -12.67 -14.72
N VAL A 137 7.39 -11.59 -13.98
CA VAL A 137 7.98 -10.37 -14.56
C VAL A 137 9.39 -10.61 -15.12
N SER A 138 10.15 -11.59 -14.60
CA SER A 138 11.52 -11.85 -15.06
C SER A 138 11.59 -12.40 -16.50
N GLY A 139 10.48 -12.95 -16.99
CA GLY A 139 10.34 -13.43 -18.37
C GLY A 139 9.39 -12.59 -19.22
N ALA A 140 8.91 -11.45 -18.71
CA ALA A 140 7.98 -10.60 -19.44
C ALA A 140 8.68 -9.87 -20.59
N SER A 141 8.07 -9.92 -21.77
CA SER A 141 8.44 -9.11 -22.93
C SER A 141 8.09 -7.64 -22.73
N GLU A 142 8.72 -6.75 -23.50
CA GLU A 142 8.38 -5.32 -23.53
C GLU A 142 6.89 -5.08 -23.83
N ALA A 143 6.29 -5.87 -24.72
CA ALA A 143 4.86 -5.78 -25.02
C ALA A 143 3.97 -6.13 -23.82
N GLN A 144 4.37 -7.11 -23.00
CA GLN A 144 3.65 -7.47 -21.78
C GLN A 144 3.78 -6.39 -20.70
N ILE A 145 4.95 -5.76 -20.59
CA ILE A 145 5.15 -4.61 -19.70
C ILE A 145 4.33 -3.41 -20.17
N ALA A 146 4.33 -3.11 -21.47
CA ALA A 146 3.51 -2.05 -22.05
C ALA A 146 2.02 -2.29 -21.80
N ASN A 147 1.57 -3.55 -21.89
CA ASN A 147 0.20 -3.91 -21.56
C ASN A 147 -0.12 -3.66 -20.07
N TYR A 148 0.75 -4.08 -19.14
CA TYR A 148 0.59 -3.78 -17.71
C TYR A 148 0.45 -2.27 -17.45
N LEU A 149 1.33 -1.45 -18.03
CA LEU A 149 1.29 0.01 -17.88
C LEU A 149 -0.01 0.60 -18.45
N SER A 150 -0.49 0.08 -19.58
CA SER A 150 -1.76 0.51 -20.18
C SER A 150 -2.96 0.20 -19.28
N LEU A 151 -3.03 -1.01 -18.72
CA LEU A 151 -4.12 -1.41 -17.82
C LEU A 151 -4.07 -0.61 -16.50
N MET A 152 -2.87 -0.37 -15.96
CA MET A 152 -2.71 0.45 -14.76
C MET A 152 -3.17 1.89 -15.00
N ASN A 153 -2.75 2.52 -16.12
CA ASN A 153 -3.22 3.86 -16.49
C ASN A 153 -4.74 3.94 -16.61
N GLN A 154 -5.38 2.88 -17.13
CA GLN A 154 -6.84 2.83 -17.24
C GLN A 154 -7.49 2.80 -15.84
N LEU A 155 -7.00 1.98 -14.93
CA LEU A 155 -7.47 1.95 -13.54
C LEU A 155 -7.29 3.29 -12.83
N GLU A 156 -6.13 3.93 -12.96
CA GLU A 156 -5.85 5.26 -12.39
C GLU A 156 -6.80 6.33 -12.97
N THR A 157 -7.18 6.19 -14.24
CA THR A 157 -8.14 7.09 -14.89
C THR A 157 -9.57 6.86 -14.39
N ASP A 158 -9.96 5.59 -14.22
CA ASP A 158 -11.33 5.21 -13.85
C ASP A 158 -11.60 5.40 -12.34
N TYR A 159 -10.56 5.29 -11.51
CA TYR A 159 -10.64 5.39 -10.05
C TYR A 159 -9.68 6.47 -9.50
N PRO A 160 -9.86 7.76 -9.84
CA PRO A 160 -8.94 8.84 -9.46
C PRO A 160 -8.88 9.16 -7.96
N GLY A 161 -9.72 8.50 -7.14
CA GLY A 161 -9.77 8.61 -5.68
C GLY A 161 -9.13 7.42 -4.96
N VAL A 162 -8.56 6.48 -5.70
CA VAL A 162 -7.81 5.30 -5.24
C VAL A 162 -6.32 5.47 -5.57
#